data_AF-A0A091WH14-F1
#
_entry.id   AF-A0A091WH14-F1
#
_cell.length_a   1.000
_cell.length_b   1.000
_cell.length_c   1.000
_cell.angle_alpha   90.00
_cell.angle_beta   90.00
_cell.angle_gamma   90.00
#
_symmetry.space_group_name_H-M   'P 1'
#
loop_
_entity.id
_entity.type
_entity.pdbx_description
1 polymer ?
#
loop_
_entity_poly.entity_id
_entity_poly.type
_entity_poly.pdbx_seq_one_letter_code
_entity_poly.pdbx_strand_id
1 'polypeptide(L)'
;LVRMKFLQLLSRKPEKLEMLFQVPFCQKQFPCVCLATSACLYSKKKKVNSYEQVDQEKYKNLVYSVTSYKTSAQTPETIFEEDNLLYGPPDKHRPLLKAETKAPKNCVPLINPNKRIPLLNSDSNLPMKIALQKTKMPSVTRILQQTISPQQAFYLERWKQKMILELGKDGFAEYTKNLFHQGELFHAALESMFLSEETASKEQREDAAISGYLSSVQHVLEDISEVKALESAVQHETLQYLGLVDCVAKYRGQLCVIDWKTSEKPKPSLKNTFDNPLQVAAYIGAINHDANYDFQVSCGLIVVAYKNGFPAHPHFMDPNLCSQYWKKWLLRLEEYMDRN
;
A
#
# COMPACT_ATOMS: atom_id res chain seq x y z
N LEU A 1 28.80 43.34 -21.44
CA LEU A 1 28.56 42.74 -20.11
C LEU A 1 29.29 41.40 -20.06
N VAL A 2 29.81 41.05 -18.88
CA VAL A 2 30.96 40.18 -18.61
C VAL A 2 30.85 38.73 -19.11
N ARG A 3 31.95 38.26 -19.69
CA ARG A 3 32.30 36.87 -20.01
C ARG A 3 32.95 36.26 -18.76
N MET A 4 32.38 35.21 -18.15
CA MET A 4 33.04 34.47 -17.07
C MET A 4 33.42 33.06 -17.50
N LYS A 5 34.71 32.78 -17.32
CA LYS A 5 35.45 31.58 -17.71
C LYS A 5 35.24 30.46 -16.69
N PHE A 6 35.22 29.25 -17.23
CA PHE A 6 35.54 27.98 -16.58
C PHE A 6 36.82 28.07 -15.73
N LEU A 7 36.78 27.51 -14.52
CA LEU A 7 37.96 27.06 -13.79
C LEU A 7 37.73 25.64 -13.27
N GLN A 8 38.68 24.78 -13.61
CA GLN A 8 38.78 23.36 -13.27
C GLN A 8 39.12 23.20 -11.78
N LEU A 9 38.40 22.30 -11.10
CA LEU A 9 38.74 21.82 -9.75
C LEU A 9 39.71 20.65 -9.85
N LEU A 10 40.94 20.88 -9.37
CA LEU A 10 41.96 19.87 -9.16
C LEU A 10 41.70 19.12 -7.84
N SER A 11 41.88 17.80 -7.93
CA SER A 11 41.91 16.83 -6.83
C SER A 11 43.10 17.06 -5.88
N ARG A 12 42.86 16.93 -4.56
CA ARG A 12 43.78 16.28 -3.61
C ARG A 12 43.04 15.99 -2.28
N LYS A 13 43.07 14.72 -1.86
CA LYS A 13 42.65 14.21 -0.54
C LYS A 13 43.78 14.41 0.51
N PRO A 14 43.74 13.79 1.71
CA PRO A 14 43.17 14.33 2.95
C PRO A 14 44.22 14.37 4.08
N GLU A 15 44.02 15.16 5.14
CA GLU A 15 44.83 14.96 6.36
C GLU A 15 44.07 15.30 7.64
N LYS A 16 44.29 14.42 8.61
CA LYS A 16 43.76 14.41 9.98
C LYS A 16 44.14 15.68 10.73
N LEU A 17 43.27 16.19 11.59
CA LEU A 17 43.72 16.96 12.75
C LEU A 17 42.99 16.53 14.02
N GLU A 18 43.81 16.27 15.02
CA GLU A 18 43.51 15.73 16.34
C GLU A 18 42.69 16.69 17.21
N MET A 19 41.85 16.11 18.06
CA MET A 19 41.25 16.83 19.17
C MET A 19 42.28 17.10 20.26
N LEU A 20 42.39 18.36 20.67
CA LEU A 20 42.99 18.76 21.94
C LEU A 20 41.96 19.56 22.75
N PHE A 21 41.45 18.92 23.80
CA PHE A 21 40.78 19.58 24.91
C PHE A 21 41.80 20.36 25.72
N GLN A 22 41.61 21.67 25.88
CA GLN A 22 42.18 22.42 27.01
C GLN A 22 41.21 23.51 27.47
N VAL A 23 40.82 23.39 28.73
CA VAL A 23 40.02 24.32 29.54
C VAL A 23 40.88 25.54 29.90
N PRO A 24 40.28 26.74 30.01
CA PRO A 24 40.70 27.66 31.05
C PRO A 24 39.54 28.03 31.97
N PHE A 25 39.79 27.75 33.25
CA PHE A 25 39.10 28.26 34.42
C PHE A 25 39.26 29.78 34.47
N CYS A 26 38.18 30.55 34.62
CA CYS A 26 38.27 31.94 35.03
C CYS A 26 37.03 32.36 35.83
N GLN A 27 37.24 32.58 37.12
CA GLN A 27 36.29 33.15 38.07
C GLN A 27 35.96 34.59 37.70
N LYS A 28 34.67 34.97 37.76
CA LYS A 28 34.22 36.30 38.20
C LYS A 28 32.73 36.27 38.56
N GLN A 29 32.40 37.03 39.60
CA GLN A 29 31.21 36.95 40.44
C GLN A 29 30.33 38.19 40.24
N PHE A 30 29.00 37.98 40.29
CA PHE A 30 27.88 38.91 40.57
C PHE A 30 27.46 39.98 39.54
N PRO A 31 26.20 40.52 39.58
CA PRO A 31 25.11 40.24 40.52
C PRO A 31 23.74 39.86 39.89
N CYS A 32 22.94 39.20 40.73
CA CYS A 32 21.53 38.89 40.59
C CYS A 32 20.67 40.17 40.70
N VAL A 33 19.78 40.41 39.73
CA VAL A 33 18.77 41.48 39.79
C VAL A 33 17.44 40.85 40.20
N CYS A 34 17.07 41.08 41.46
CA CYS A 34 15.72 40.83 41.98
C CYS A 34 14.82 42.03 41.64
N LEU A 35 13.74 41.80 40.89
CA LEU A 35 12.65 42.77 40.75
C LEU A 35 11.64 42.51 41.86
N ALA A 36 11.69 43.34 42.91
CA ALA A 36 10.64 43.46 43.91
C ALA A 36 9.76 44.67 43.55
N THR A 37 8.47 44.46 43.37
CA THR A 37 7.47 45.54 43.27
C THR A 37 6.73 45.68 44.59
N SER A 38 6.72 46.90 45.10
CA SER A 38 6.18 47.28 46.40
C SER A 38 4.65 47.31 46.42
N ALA A 39 4.10 47.06 47.60
CA ALA A 39 2.69 47.17 47.91
C ALA A 39 2.29 48.64 48.16
N CYS A 40 1.14 49.05 47.60
CA CYS A 40 0.37 50.21 48.05
C CYS A 40 -1.02 49.73 48.49
N LEU A 41 -1.34 49.96 49.76
CA LEU A 41 -2.69 49.83 50.33
C LEU A 41 -3.37 51.20 50.26
N TYR A 42 -4.59 51.31 49.71
CA TYR A 42 -5.81 51.69 50.44
C TYR A 42 -7.04 51.94 49.52
N SER A 43 -8.08 51.14 49.78
CA SER A 43 -9.54 51.43 49.73
C SER A 43 -10.21 51.93 48.43
N LYS A 44 -11.15 51.12 47.90
CA LYS A 44 -12.61 51.35 48.01
C LYS A 44 -13.45 50.31 47.25
N LYS A 45 -14.53 49.87 47.94
CA LYS A 45 -15.77 49.25 47.45
C LYS A 45 -15.72 47.82 46.87
N LYS A 46 -16.00 46.86 47.77
CA LYS A 46 -16.48 45.50 47.45
C LYS A 46 -17.75 45.58 46.60
N LYS A 47 -17.64 45.28 45.30
CA LYS A 47 -18.76 44.70 44.54
C LYS A 47 -18.81 43.23 44.94
N VAL A 48 -19.90 42.80 45.56
CA VAL A 48 -20.17 41.38 45.79
C VAL A 48 -20.26 40.72 44.42
N ASN A 49 -19.21 40.01 44.04
CA ASN A 49 -19.19 39.17 42.86
C ASN A 49 -20.05 37.94 43.20
N SER A 50 -21.04 37.62 42.37
CA SER A 50 -21.98 36.50 42.57
C SER A 50 -21.30 35.12 42.60
N TYR A 51 -19.98 35.08 42.36
CA TYR A 51 -19.12 33.90 42.47
C TYR A 51 -18.50 33.67 43.87
N GLU A 52 -18.65 34.60 44.84
CA GLU A 52 -18.09 34.43 46.20
C GLU A 52 -18.98 33.61 47.15
N GLN A 53 -20.17 33.17 46.70
CA GLN A 53 -21.08 32.29 47.43
C GLN A 53 -21.13 30.87 46.86
N VAL A 54 -20.11 30.48 46.09
CA VAL A 54 -19.94 29.07 45.74
C VAL A 54 -19.36 28.37 46.95
N ASP A 55 -20.17 27.53 47.58
CA ASP A 55 -19.76 26.59 48.62
C ASP A 55 -18.57 25.78 48.07
N GLN A 56 -17.36 26.19 48.47
CA GLN A 56 -16.12 25.60 48.00
C GLN A 56 -16.04 24.14 48.40
N GLU A 57 -16.71 23.74 49.48
CA GLU A 57 -16.76 22.37 49.94
C GLU A 57 -17.71 21.54 49.07
N LYS A 58 -18.84 22.10 48.64
CA LYS A 58 -19.73 21.50 47.64
C LYS A 58 -19.09 21.42 46.25
N TYR A 59 -18.33 22.44 45.83
CA TYR A 59 -17.59 22.40 44.57
C TYR A 59 -16.41 21.43 44.64
N LYS A 60 -15.72 21.37 45.78
CA LYS A 60 -14.66 20.39 46.04
C LYS A 60 -15.24 18.98 46.10
N ASN A 61 -16.42 18.77 46.67
CA ASN A 61 -17.12 17.48 46.69
C ASN A 61 -17.68 17.10 45.31
N LEU A 62 -18.04 18.06 44.47
CA LEU A 62 -18.43 17.81 43.07
C LEU A 62 -17.19 17.46 42.24
N VAL A 63 -16.08 18.20 42.39
CA VAL A 63 -14.80 17.87 41.76
C VAL A 63 -14.30 16.52 42.27
N TYR A 64 -14.39 16.24 43.57
CA TYR A 64 -14.07 14.93 44.15
C TYR A 64 -15.02 13.87 43.58
N SER A 65 -16.34 14.08 43.53
CA SER A 65 -17.30 13.15 42.92
C SER A 65 -17.05 12.89 41.44
N VAL A 66 -16.52 13.84 40.68
CA VAL A 66 -16.22 13.67 39.25
C VAL A 66 -14.82 13.05 39.06
N THR A 67 -13.89 13.24 40.00
CA THR A 67 -12.53 12.67 39.97
C THR A 67 -12.35 11.37 40.78
N SER A 68 -13.27 11.06 41.70
CA SER A 68 -13.21 9.92 42.64
C SER A 68 -14.05 8.74 42.18
N TYR A 69 -14.95 8.92 41.20
CA TYR A 69 -15.57 7.81 40.50
C TYR A 69 -14.69 7.40 39.33
N LYS A 70 -13.81 6.44 39.64
CA LYS A 70 -13.02 5.61 38.73
C LYS A 70 -11.85 6.30 38.04
N THR A 71 -10.75 6.38 38.78
CA THR A 71 -9.51 5.72 38.34
C THR A 71 -9.79 4.21 38.23
N SER A 72 -10.53 3.80 37.20
CA SER A 72 -10.40 2.43 36.70
C SER A 72 -9.01 2.35 36.09
N ALA A 73 -8.32 1.22 36.19
CA ALA A 73 -7.01 1.01 35.56
C ALA A 73 -7.07 0.99 34.01
N GLN A 74 -8.08 1.63 33.42
CA GLN A 74 -8.51 1.56 32.03
C GLN A 74 -9.16 2.90 31.63
N THR A 75 -8.55 4.03 31.99
CA THR A 75 -8.84 5.30 31.33
C THR A 75 -7.78 5.48 30.25
N PRO A 76 -8.13 5.32 28.97
CA PRO A 76 -7.20 5.45 27.86
C PRO A 76 -6.53 6.83 27.84
N GLU A 77 -5.20 6.87 27.83
CA GLU A 77 -4.48 8.12 27.61
C GLU A 77 -4.44 8.50 26.11
N THR A 78 -4.78 7.55 25.25
CA THR A 78 -4.87 7.71 23.80
C THR A 78 -6.12 7.03 23.25
N ILE A 79 -6.66 7.55 22.14
CA ILE A 79 -7.75 6.92 21.37
C ILE A 79 -7.47 5.42 21.10
N PHE A 80 -6.20 5.04 21.03
CA PHE A 80 -5.75 3.67 20.80
C PHE A 80 -6.00 2.72 21.98
N GLU A 81 -5.85 3.20 23.22
CA GLU A 81 -6.17 2.42 24.41
C GLU A 81 -7.69 2.28 24.58
N GLU A 82 -8.46 3.29 24.16
CA GLU A 82 -9.93 3.30 24.19
C GLU A 82 -10.48 2.27 23.20
N ASP A 83 -9.91 2.25 22.00
CA ASP A 83 -10.24 1.27 20.97
C ASP A 83 -9.88 -0.16 21.38
N ASN A 84 -8.74 -0.38 22.06
CA ASN A 84 -8.37 -1.70 22.55
C ASN A 84 -9.29 -2.17 23.68
N LEU A 85 -9.82 -1.24 24.48
CA LEU A 85 -10.78 -1.51 25.55
C LEU A 85 -12.21 -1.73 25.04
N LEU A 86 -12.62 -1.01 24.00
CA LEU A 86 -13.96 -1.12 23.40
C LEU A 86 -14.10 -2.31 22.45
N TYR A 87 -13.04 -2.64 21.69
CA TYR A 87 -13.13 -3.64 20.61
C TYR A 87 -12.21 -4.86 20.82
N GLY A 88 -11.34 -4.85 21.84
CA GLY A 88 -10.42 -5.94 22.14
C GLY A 88 -9.28 -6.10 21.13
N PRO A 89 -8.26 -6.94 21.42
CA PRO A 89 -7.31 -7.40 20.41
C PRO A 89 -8.07 -8.13 19.29
N PRO A 90 -7.56 -8.12 18.04
CA PRO A 90 -8.23 -8.75 16.90
C PRO A 90 -8.58 -10.19 17.24
N ASP A 91 -9.87 -10.44 17.39
CA ASP A 91 -10.40 -11.67 17.94
C ASP A 91 -9.97 -12.85 17.05
N LYS A 92 -9.40 -13.89 17.67
CA LYS A 92 -9.08 -15.14 16.98
C LYS A 92 -10.41 -15.80 16.62
N HIS A 93 -10.81 -15.65 15.36
CA HIS A 93 -11.84 -16.45 14.69
C HIS A 93 -13.05 -16.81 15.57
N ARG A 94 -13.96 -15.85 15.78
CA ARG A 94 -15.36 -16.23 15.98
C ARG A 94 -15.88 -16.72 14.63
N PRO A 95 -16.43 -17.94 14.49
CA PRO A 95 -17.02 -18.38 13.25
C PRO A 95 -18.18 -17.44 12.94
N LEU A 96 -18.04 -16.66 11.86
CA LEU A 96 -19.12 -15.84 11.35
C LEU A 96 -20.30 -16.79 11.07
N LEU A 97 -21.46 -16.48 11.66
CA LEU A 97 -22.75 -17.02 11.27
C LEU A 97 -22.79 -17.04 9.73
N LYS A 98 -23.04 -18.24 9.18
CA LYS A 98 -23.02 -18.57 7.75
C LYS A 98 -23.43 -17.35 6.92
N ALA A 99 -22.47 -16.69 6.28
CA ALA A 99 -22.76 -15.74 5.23
C ALA A 99 -23.57 -16.53 4.19
N GLU A 100 -24.80 -16.09 3.94
CA GLU A 100 -25.64 -16.66 2.90
C GLU A 100 -24.79 -16.82 1.65
N THR A 101 -24.77 -18.03 1.10
CA THR A 101 -23.96 -18.37 -0.08
C THR A 101 -24.63 -17.74 -1.29
N LYS A 102 -24.56 -16.41 -1.39
CA LYS A 102 -25.05 -15.66 -2.54
C LYS A 102 -24.26 -16.14 -3.76
N ALA A 103 -24.95 -16.82 -4.66
CA ALA A 103 -24.40 -17.17 -5.96
C ALA A 103 -24.46 -15.92 -6.85
N PRO A 104 -23.46 -15.68 -7.71
CA PRO A 104 -23.53 -14.62 -8.71
C PRO A 104 -24.80 -14.77 -9.56
N LYS A 105 -25.49 -13.67 -9.83
CA LYS A 105 -26.58 -13.59 -10.80
C LYS A 105 -26.06 -13.84 -12.22
N ASN A 106 -24.86 -13.35 -12.55
CA ASN A 106 -24.25 -13.51 -13.87
C ASN A 106 -23.14 -14.57 -13.85
N CYS A 107 -23.49 -15.80 -14.27
CA CYS A 107 -22.60 -16.97 -14.24
C CYS A 107 -21.76 -17.12 -15.52
N VAL A 108 -20.97 -16.10 -15.88
CA VAL A 108 -19.97 -16.27 -16.95
C VAL A 108 -18.83 -17.17 -16.43
N PRO A 109 -18.44 -18.23 -17.16
CA PRO A 109 -17.36 -19.12 -16.73
C PRO A 109 -16.00 -18.39 -16.79
N LEU A 110 -15.02 -18.85 -16.01
CA LEU A 110 -13.66 -18.28 -16.06
C LEU A 110 -12.95 -18.65 -17.38
N ILE A 111 -13.13 -19.89 -17.81
CA ILE A 111 -12.59 -20.44 -19.07
C ILE A 111 -13.68 -20.34 -20.13
N ASN A 112 -13.35 -19.81 -21.30
CA ASN A 112 -14.29 -19.67 -22.40
C ASN A 112 -14.20 -20.88 -23.35
N PRO A 113 -15.13 -21.85 -23.31
CA PRO A 113 -15.06 -23.02 -24.18
C PRO A 113 -15.20 -22.67 -25.68
N ASN A 114 -15.74 -21.49 -25.99
CA ASN A 114 -15.96 -21.03 -27.37
C ASN A 114 -14.78 -20.22 -27.92
N LYS A 115 -13.72 -19.99 -27.14
CA LYS A 115 -12.57 -19.23 -27.62
C LYS A 115 -11.83 -20.04 -28.69
N ARG A 116 -11.68 -19.46 -29.87
CA ARG A 116 -10.87 -20.05 -30.94
C ARG A 116 -9.41 -19.79 -30.63
N ILE A 117 -8.67 -20.85 -30.33
CA ILE A 117 -7.22 -20.83 -30.19
C ILE A 117 -6.66 -21.25 -31.55
N PRO A 118 -5.99 -20.36 -32.30
CA PRO A 118 -5.36 -20.71 -33.58
C PRO A 118 -4.36 -21.85 -33.37
N LEU A 119 -4.37 -22.86 -34.25
CA LEU A 119 -3.37 -23.95 -34.25
C LEU A 119 -1.98 -23.49 -34.69
N LEU A 120 -1.86 -22.31 -35.29
CA LEU A 120 -0.62 -21.80 -35.82
C LEU A 120 0.08 -21.00 -34.71
N ASN A 121 1.19 -21.52 -34.21
CA ASN A 121 2.13 -20.77 -33.39
C ASN A 121 2.54 -19.53 -34.19
N SER A 122 1.97 -18.37 -33.86
CA SER A 122 2.55 -17.11 -34.28
C SER A 122 3.90 -17.01 -33.58
N ASP A 123 4.96 -17.35 -34.31
CA ASP A 123 6.37 -17.23 -33.89
C ASP A 123 6.81 -15.76 -33.71
N SER A 124 5.88 -14.85 -33.42
CA SER A 124 6.20 -13.57 -32.83
C SER A 124 6.73 -13.82 -31.42
N ASN A 125 8.06 -13.84 -31.28
CA ASN A 125 8.73 -13.94 -29.98
C ASN A 125 8.40 -12.74 -29.06
N LEU A 126 7.94 -11.62 -29.63
CA LEU A 126 7.65 -10.42 -28.87
C LEU A 126 6.35 -10.53 -28.05
N PRO A 127 6.39 -10.21 -26.74
CA PRO A 127 5.21 -10.13 -25.91
C PRO A 127 4.17 -9.14 -26.45
N MET A 128 2.90 -9.51 -26.39
CA MET A 128 1.80 -8.61 -26.73
C MET A 128 1.72 -7.43 -25.75
N LYS A 129 1.51 -6.23 -26.29
CA LYS A 129 1.25 -5.01 -25.52
C LYS A 129 0.10 -4.22 -26.15
N ILE A 130 -1.13 -4.52 -25.71
CA ILE A 130 -2.33 -3.82 -26.17
C ILE A 130 -2.46 -2.51 -25.39
N ALA A 131 -2.58 -1.38 -26.09
CA ALA A 131 -2.76 -0.09 -25.46
C ALA A 131 -4.15 0.03 -24.81
N LEU A 132 -4.19 0.58 -23.59
CA LEU A 132 -5.43 0.83 -22.89
C LEU A 132 -6.23 1.96 -23.58
N GLN A 133 -7.44 1.65 -24.02
CA GLN A 133 -8.33 2.61 -24.66
C GLN A 133 -9.22 3.34 -23.63
N LYS A 134 -9.55 4.60 -23.92
CA LYS A 134 -10.50 5.36 -23.11
C LYS A 134 -11.93 4.88 -23.39
N THR A 135 -12.48 4.07 -22.48
CA THR A 135 -13.87 3.59 -22.56
C THR A 135 -14.66 4.00 -21.31
N LYS A 136 -15.98 3.75 -21.32
CA LYS A 136 -16.84 3.94 -20.15
C LYS A 136 -16.75 2.79 -19.14
N MET A 137 -16.06 1.70 -19.47
CA MET A 137 -15.99 0.51 -18.62
C MET A 137 -15.11 0.80 -17.39
N PRO A 138 -15.55 0.41 -16.18
CA PRO A 138 -14.73 0.54 -14.99
C PRO A 138 -13.51 -0.39 -15.04
N SER A 139 -12.40 0.05 -14.42
CA SER A 139 -11.23 -0.79 -14.23
C SER A 139 -11.42 -1.80 -13.09
N VAL A 140 -10.74 -2.94 -13.16
CA VAL A 140 -10.68 -3.93 -12.07
C VAL A 140 -10.32 -3.26 -10.74
N THR A 141 -9.29 -2.42 -10.73
CA THR A 141 -8.86 -1.68 -9.54
C THR A 141 -9.96 -0.77 -8.98
N ARG A 142 -10.70 -0.06 -9.85
CA ARG A 142 -11.82 0.80 -9.44
C ARG A 142 -12.96 0.00 -8.82
N ILE A 143 -13.31 -1.14 -9.42
CA ILE A 143 -14.35 -2.04 -8.91
C ILE A 143 -13.99 -2.53 -7.50
N LEU A 144 -12.77 -3.05 -7.33
CA LEU A 144 -12.30 -3.56 -6.03
C LEU A 144 -12.27 -2.46 -4.96
N GLN A 145 -11.77 -1.27 -5.31
CA GLN A 145 -11.71 -0.12 -4.39
C GLN A 145 -13.11 0.34 -3.94
N GLN A 146 -14.07 0.47 -4.87
CA GLN A 146 -15.41 0.96 -4.53
C GLN A 146 -16.30 -0.06 -3.84
N THR A 147 -15.91 -1.34 -3.86
CA THR A 147 -16.67 -2.40 -3.22
C THR A 147 -16.06 -2.84 -1.90
N ILE A 148 -14.88 -2.36 -1.49
CA ILE A 148 -14.13 -2.85 -0.30
C ILE A 148 -15.02 -3.20 0.90
N SER A 149 -14.75 -4.34 1.55
CA SER A 149 -15.59 -4.78 2.68
C SER A 149 -15.52 -3.77 3.85
N PRO A 150 -16.60 -3.60 4.64
CA PRO A 150 -16.60 -2.67 5.76
C PRO A 150 -15.45 -2.92 6.76
N GLN A 151 -15.11 -4.19 7.00
CA GLN A 151 -14.01 -4.57 7.88
C GLN A 151 -12.64 -4.16 7.30
N GLN A 152 -12.39 -4.41 6.01
CA GLN A 152 -11.15 -3.97 5.37
C GLN A 152 -11.06 -2.44 5.34
N ALA A 153 -12.16 -1.74 5.02
CA ALA A 153 -12.22 -0.28 5.01
C ALA A 153 -11.86 0.30 6.39
N PHE A 154 -12.40 -0.29 7.46
CA PHE A 154 -12.10 0.10 8.83
C PHE A 154 -10.60 -0.02 9.15
N TYR A 155 -9.96 -1.16 8.83
CA TYR A 155 -8.54 -1.34 9.10
C TYR A 155 -7.64 -0.45 8.23
N LEU A 156 -8.03 -0.18 6.98
CA LEU A 156 -7.29 0.75 6.12
C LEU A 156 -7.37 2.18 6.63
N GLU A 157 -8.54 2.64 7.06
CA GLU A 157 -8.68 3.99 7.63
C GLU A 157 -7.89 4.09 8.95
N ARG A 158 -7.95 3.07 9.82
CA ARG A 158 -7.14 3.04 11.05
C ARG A 158 -5.64 3.11 10.76
N TRP A 159 -5.15 2.36 9.77
CA TRP A 159 -3.76 2.43 9.34
C TRP A 159 -3.39 3.82 8.81
N LYS A 160 -4.24 4.41 7.97
CA LYS A 160 -4.04 5.76 7.43
C LYS A 160 -3.99 6.81 8.53
N GLN A 161 -4.91 6.78 9.51
CA GLN A 161 -4.89 7.68 10.66
C GLN A 161 -3.59 7.53 11.47
N LYS A 162 -3.14 6.30 11.70
CA LYS A 162 -1.86 6.03 12.34
C LYS A 162 -0.68 6.66 11.58
N MET A 163 -0.62 6.50 10.27
CA MET A 163 0.48 7.06 9.47
C MET A 163 0.44 8.59 9.43
N ILE A 164 -0.76 9.20 9.41
CA ILE A 164 -0.91 10.66 9.48
C ILE A 164 -0.46 11.20 10.86
N LEU A 165 -0.73 10.47 11.94
CA LEU A 165 -0.26 10.86 13.28
C LEU A 165 1.27 10.76 13.39
N GLU A 166 1.88 9.73 12.79
CA GLU A 166 3.33 9.51 12.84
C GLU A 166 4.12 10.46 11.92
N LEU A 167 3.64 10.70 10.70
CA LEU A 167 4.36 11.44 9.65
C LEU A 167 3.84 12.87 9.41
N GLY A 168 2.68 13.21 9.97
CA GLY A 168 1.91 14.38 9.57
C GLY A 168 1.18 14.18 8.23
N LYS A 169 0.27 15.10 7.89
CA LYS A 169 -0.50 15.03 6.63
C LYS A 169 0.39 15.11 5.39
N ASP A 170 1.35 16.03 5.40
CA ASP A 170 2.26 16.23 4.27
C ASP A 170 3.25 15.07 4.13
N GLY A 171 3.81 14.59 5.26
CA GLY A 171 4.68 13.42 5.27
C GLY A 171 3.97 12.15 4.80
N PHE A 172 2.69 11.96 5.16
CA PHE A 172 1.88 10.85 4.64
C PHE A 172 1.63 10.98 3.12
N ALA A 173 1.39 12.18 2.62
CA ALA A 173 1.21 12.42 1.18
C ALA A 173 2.50 12.12 0.40
N GLU A 174 3.66 12.55 0.91
CA GLU A 174 4.97 12.25 0.35
C GLU A 174 5.28 10.75 0.41
N TYR A 175 5.05 10.10 1.54
CA TYR A 175 5.19 8.65 1.71
C TYR A 175 4.37 7.89 0.66
N THR A 176 3.10 8.25 0.51
CA THR A 176 2.19 7.62 -0.46
C THR A 176 2.68 7.83 -1.89
N LYS A 177 3.11 9.05 -2.24
CA LYS A 177 3.67 9.36 -3.56
C LYS A 177 4.92 8.52 -3.86
N ASN A 178 5.83 8.40 -2.89
CA ASN A 178 7.04 7.61 -3.03
C ASN A 178 6.74 6.11 -3.18
N LEU A 179 5.74 5.60 -2.47
CA LEU A 179 5.29 4.21 -2.57
C LEU A 179 4.80 3.90 -4.00
N PHE A 180 3.95 4.76 -4.57
CA PHE A 180 3.48 4.61 -5.95
C PHE A 180 4.63 4.71 -6.95
N HIS A 181 5.51 5.69 -6.80
CA HIS A 181 6.65 5.89 -7.70
C HIS A 181 7.61 4.68 -7.70
N GLN A 182 7.92 4.11 -6.52
CA GLN A 182 8.73 2.89 -6.42
C GLN A 182 8.05 1.70 -7.11
N GLY A 183 6.72 1.59 -7.00
CA GLY A 183 5.94 0.59 -7.72
C GLY A 183 6.05 0.76 -9.24
N GLU A 184 5.84 1.97 -9.75
CA GLU A 184 5.97 2.27 -11.19
C GLU A 184 7.36 1.95 -11.72
N LEU A 185 8.43 2.36 -11.02
CA LEU A 185 9.80 2.06 -11.41
C LEU A 185 10.09 0.56 -11.41
N PHE A 186 9.56 -0.17 -10.42
CA PHE A 186 9.73 -1.62 -10.33
C PHE A 186 9.05 -2.35 -11.51
N HIS A 187 7.82 -1.98 -11.87
CA HIS A 187 7.13 -2.55 -13.03
C HIS A 187 7.85 -2.21 -14.34
N ALA A 188 8.28 -0.95 -14.52
CA ALA A 188 9.01 -0.53 -15.71
C ALA A 188 10.35 -1.28 -15.87
N ALA A 189 11.03 -1.56 -14.76
CA ALA A 189 12.25 -2.36 -14.76
C ALA A 189 11.97 -3.82 -15.18
N LEU A 190 10.94 -4.45 -14.62
CA LEU A 190 10.53 -5.81 -15.00
C LEU A 190 10.12 -5.90 -16.47
N GLU A 191 9.33 -4.95 -16.96
CA GLU A 191 8.97 -4.88 -18.37
C GLU A 191 10.23 -4.79 -19.25
N SER A 192 11.17 -3.90 -18.88
CA SER A 192 12.42 -3.73 -19.62
C SER A 192 13.28 -4.99 -19.59
N MET A 193 13.33 -5.71 -18.46
CA MET A 193 14.06 -6.98 -18.34
C MET A 193 13.54 -8.03 -19.30
N PHE A 194 12.23 -8.28 -19.31
CA PHE A 194 11.61 -9.27 -20.19
C PHE A 194 11.71 -8.92 -21.69
N LEU A 195 11.76 -7.63 -22.03
CA LEU A 195 12.02 -7.19 -23.42
C LEU A 195 13.52 -7.27 -23.79
N SER A 196 14.41 -7.10 -22.81
CA SER A 196 15.87 -7.03 -23.02
C SER A 196 16.56 -8.39 -23.04
N GLU A 197 15.99 -9.44 -22.42
CA GLU A 197 16.55 -10.80 -22.50
C GLU A 197 16.62 -11.31 -23.95
N GLU A 198 15.84 -10.74 -24.88
CA GLU A 198 15.93 -11.03 -26.32
C GLU A 198 16.98 -10.19 -27.06
N THR A 199 17.48 -9.11 -26.46
CA THR A 199 18.51 -8.21 -27.03
C THR A 199 19.65 -8.02 -26.03
N ALA A 200 20.56 -9.00 -26.00
CA ALA A 200 21.78 -8.97 -25.20
C ALA A 200 22.64 -7.72 -25.50
N SER A 201 22.42 -6.65 -24.75
CA SER A 201 23.38 -5.59 -24.36
C SER A 201 22.63 -4.33 -23.94
N LYS A 202 22.56 -4.08 -22.64
CA LYS A 202 22.73 -2.74 -22.05
C LYS A 202 22.79 -2.84 -20.53
N GLU A 203 23.83 -2.25 -19.99
CA GLU A 203 23.97 -1.91 -18.57
C GLU A 203 22.76 -1.06 -18.15
N GLN A 204 21.72 -1.70 -17.61
CA GLN A 204 20.71 -0.96 -16.85
C GLN A 204 21.42 -0.46 -15.60
N ARG A 205 21.53 0.86 -15.46
CA ARG A 205 21.84 1.45 -14.17
C ARG A 205 20.69 1.07 -13.25
N GLU A 206 20.93 0.09 -12.37
CA GLU A 206 20.00 -0.22 -11.29
C GLU A 206 19.77 1.06 -10.49
N ASP A 207 18.52 1.53 -10.51
CA ASP A 207 18.12 2.59 -9.61
C ASP A 207 18.18 2.02 -8.18
N ALA A 208 19.01 2.64 -7.34
CA ALA A 208 19.19 2.24 -5.96
C ALA A 208 17.86 2.20 -5.17
N ALA A 209 16.82 2.90 -5.65
CA ALA A 209 15.49 2.88 -5.05
C ALA A 209 14.75 1.54 -5.22
N ILE A 210 15.02 0.78 -6.29
CA ILE A 210 14.33 -0.49 -6.59
C ILE A 210 15.22 -1.73 -6.56
N SER A 211 16.53 -1.57 -6.41
CA SER A 211 17.50 -2.68 -6.42
C SER A 211 17.12 -3.80 -5.45
N GLY A 212 16.66 -3.46 -4.24
CA GLY A 212 16.20 -4.46 -3.28
C GLY A 212 14.98 -5.25 -3.75
N TYR A 213 14.02 -4.61 -4.45
CA TYR A 213 12.88 -5.33 -5.02
C TYR A 213 13.32 -6.24 -6.17
N LEU A 214 14.26 -5.81 -7.02
CA LEU A 214 14.79 -6.62 -8.12
C LEU A 214 15.55 -7.85 -7.60
N SER A 215 16.42 -7.67 -6.60
CA SER A 215 17.10 -8.80 -5.92
C SER A 215 16.10 -9.75 -5.26
N SER A 216 15.01 -9.23 -4.70
CA SER A 216 13.96 -10.03 -4.05
C SER A 216 13.30 -11.03 -5.02
N VAL A 217 13.04 -10.62 -6.26
CA VAL A 217 12.33 -11.45 -7.26
C VAL A 217 13.24 -12.29 -8.15
N GLN A 218 14.56 -12.13 -8.08
CA GLN A 218 15.51 -12.82 -8.97
C GLN A 218 15.25 -14.32 -9.08
N HIS A 219 15.09 -15.02 -7.95
CA HIS A 219 14.80 -16.45 -7.92
C HIS A 219 13.44 -16.85 -8.54
N VAL A 220 12.48 -15.93 -8.60
CA VAL A 220 11.18 -16.14 -9.27
C VAL A 220 11.31 -15.93 -10.77
N LEU A 221 12.13 -14.96 -11.19
CA LEU A 221 12.39 -14.68 -12.60
C LEU A 221 13.05 -15.88 -13.30
N GLU A 222 13.94 -16.61 -12.62
CA GLU A 222 14.56 -17.84 -13.12
C GLU A 222 13.54 -18.95 -13.48
N ASP A 223 12.38 -18.94 -12.84
CA ASP A 223 11.29 -19.90 -13.05
C ASP A 223 10.28 -19.42 -14.12
N ILE A 224 10.47 -18.22 -14.70
CA ILE A 224 9.59 -17.62 -15.71
C ILE A 224 10.14 -17.83 -17.11
N SER A 225 9.27 -18.20 -18.05
CA SER A 225 9.59 -18.38 -19.46
C SER A 225 8.40 -18.06 -20.35
N GLU A 226 8.63 -17.95 -21.66
CA GLU A 226 7.58 -17.75 -22.68
C GLU A 226 6.59 -16.62 -22.33
N VAL A 227 7.12 -15.39 -22.24
CA VAL A 227 6.31 -14.21 -21.98
C VAL A 227 5.38 -13.95 -23.16
N LYS A 228 4.07 -14.03 -22.94
CA LYS A 228 3.03 -13.84 -23.97
C LYS A 228 2.49 -12.42 -24.02
N ALA A 229 2.42 -11.73 -22.88
CA ALA A 229 1.95 -10.35 -22.81
C ALA A 229 2.62 -9.60 -21.65
N LEU A 230 2.85 -8.29 -21.84
CA LEU A 230 3.41 -7.38 -20.84
C LEU A 230 2.66 -6.05 -20.87
N GLU A 231 2.30 -5.54 -19.69
CA GLU A 231 1.62 -4.25 -19.50
C GLU A 231 0.51 -4.04 -20.54
N SER A 232 -0.34 -5.06 -20.67
CA SER A 232 -1.28 -5.21 -21.80
C SER A 232 -2.72 -5.04 -21.34
N ALA A 233 -3.47 -4.23 -22.07
CA ALA A 233 -4.86 -3.95 -21.78
C ALA A 233 -5.73 -5.19 -22.04
N VAL A 234 -6.69 -5.43 -21.16
CA VAL A 234 -7.67 -6.51 -21.26
C VAL A 234 -9.06 -5.95 -21.09
N GLN A 235 -10.02 -6.49 -21.81
CA GLN A 235 -11.43 -6.14 -21.66
C GLN A 235 -12.32 -7.37 -21.63
N HIS A 236 -13.31 -7.36 -20.75
CA HIS A 236 -14.36 -8.36 -20.75
C HIS A 236 -15.66 -7.74 -21.28
N GLU A 237 -15.96 -7.99 -22.56
CA GLU A 237 -17.12 -7.35 -23.22
C GLU A 237 -18.45 -7.74 -22.58
N THR A 238 -18.67 -9.03 -22.27
CA THR A 238 -19.94 -9.46 -21.65
C THR A 238 -20.16 -8.91 -20.24
N LEU A 239 -19.10 -8.83 -19.43
CA LEU A 239 -19.16 -8.36 -18.04
C LEU A 239 -18.84 -6.86 -17.89
N GLN A 240 -18.54 -6.17 -18.99
CA GLN A 240 -18.37 -4.72 -19.06
C GLN A 240 -17.32 -4.15 -18.08
N TYR A 241 -16.16 -4.81 -17.91
CA TYR A 241 -15.00 -4.25 -17.19
C TYR A 241 -13.69 -4.37 -17.98
N LEU A 242 -12.68 -3.57 -17.62
CA LEU A 242 -11.35 -3.60 -18.24
C LEU A 242 -10.22 -3.60 -17.21
N GLY A 243 -8.99 -3.85 -17.66
CA GLY A 243 -7.80 -3.87 -16.82
C GLY A 243 -6.51 -3.67 -17.60
N LEU A 244 -5.41 -3.51 -16.87
CA LEU A 244 -4.06 -3.56 -17.39
C LEU A 244 -3.36 -4.70 -16.65
N VAL A 245 -2.92 -5.71 -17.39
CA VAL A 245 -2.26 -6.89 -16.81
C VAL A 245 -0.77 -6.67 -16.84
N ASP A 246 -0.09 -6.88 -15.71
CA ASP A 246 1.35 -6.68 -15.61
C ASP A 246 2.10 -7.64 -16.55
N CYS A 247 1.82 -8.95 -16.44
CA CYS A 247 2.50 -9.97 -17.24
C CYS A 247 1.64 -11.24 -17.42
N VAL A 248 1.77 -11.87 -18.58
CA VAL A 248 1.30 -13.23 -18.84
C VAL A 248 2.46 -14.06 -19.35
N ALA A 249 2.88 -15.07 -18.59
CA ALA A 249 4.04 -15.90 -18.91
C ALA A 249 3.90 -17.29 -18.30
N LYS A 250 4.74 -18.25 -18.73
CA LYS A 250 4.84 -19.55 -18.06
C LYS A 250 5.66 -19.40 -16.79
N TYR A 251 5.09 -19.79 -15.66
CA TYR A 251 5.82 -20.00 -14.41
C TYR A 251 5.90 -21.51 -14.15
N ARG A 252 7.12 -22.05 -14.06
CA ARG A 252 7.35 -23.51 -13.91
C ARG A 252 6.56 -24.35 -14.93
N GLY A 253 6.53 -23.87 -16.17
CA GLY A 253 5.86 -24.52 -17.31
C GLY A 253 4.35 -24.28 -17.40
N GLN A 254 3.72 -23.61 -16.42
CA GLN A 254 2.27 -23.32 -16.45
C GLN A 254 2.01 -21.86 -16.83
N LEU A 255 1.21 -21.63 -17.87
CA LEU A 255 0.84 -20.29 -18.30
C LEU A 255 -0.02 -19.60 -17.22
N CYS A 256 0.46 -18.46 -16.72
CA CYS A 256 -0.13 -17.72 -15.62
C CYS A 256 -0.33 -16.25 -15.95
N VAL A 257 -1.37 -15.65 -15.38
CA VAL A 257 -1.40 -14.19 -15.16
C VAL A 257 -0.54 -13.89 -13.93
N ILE A 258 0.48 -13.06 -14.09
CA ILE A 258 1.43 -12.70 -13.04
C ILE A 258 1.15 -11.25 -12.60
N ASP A 259 0.91 -11.06 -11.30
CA ASP A 259 0.66 -9.76 -10.66
C ASP A 259 1.84 -9.45 -9.72
N TRP A 260 2.65 -8.45 -10.09
CA TRP A 260 3.83 -8.05 -9.34
C TRP A 260 3.43 -7.04 -8.26
N LYS A 261 3.96 -7.20 -7.04
CA LYS A 261 3.61 -6.34 -5.91
C LYS A 261 4.82 -6.01 -5.05
N THR A 262 5.01 -4.73 -4.77
CA THR A 262 6.00 -4.27 -3.78
C THR A 262 5.38 -4.29 -2.37
N SER A 263 6.19 -4.61 -1.37
CA SER A 263 5.77 -4.49 0.03
C SER A 263 6.93 -4.21 0.98
N GLU A 264 6.65 -3.41 2.02
CA GLU A 264 7.56 -3.22 3.15
C GLU A 264 7.36 -4.29 4.23
N LYS A 265 6.20 -4.97 4.24
CA LYS A 265 5.86 -5.99 5.24
C LYS A 265 5.79 -7.38 4.60
N PRO A 266 6.29 -8.42 5.28
CA PRO A 266 6.23 -9.78 4.76
C PRO A 266 4.77 -10.24 4.59
N LYS A 267 4.48 -10.87 3.45
CA LYS A 267 3.18 -11.47 3.12
C LYS A 267 3.37 -12.97 2.81
N PRO A 268 3.61 -13.81 3.82
CA PRO A 268 3.99 -15.21 3.62
C PRO A 268 2.85 -16.11 3.14
N SER A 269 1.60 -15.69 3.26
CA SER A 269 0.45 -16.44 2.77
C SER A 269 -0.43 -15.62 1.82
N LEU A 270 -1.13 -16.29 0.91
CA LEU A 270 -2.09 -15.67 -0.03
C LEU A 270 -3.16 -14.83 0.70
N LYS A 271 -3.55 -15.20 1.92
CA LYS A 271 -4.52 -14.41 2.72
C LYS A 271 -3.99 -13.03 3.10
N ASN A 272 -2.67 -12.85 3.14
CA ASN A 272 -2.02 -11.56 3.43
C ASN A 272 -2.01 -10.61 2.22
N THR A 273 -2.46 -11.07 1.05
CA THR A 273 -2.53 -10.26 -0.18
C THR A 273 -3.93 -9.68 -0.44
N PHE A 274 -4.88 -9.86 0.48
CA PHE A 274 -6.21 -9.24 0.44
C PHE A 274 -6.94 -9.47 -0.90
N ASP A 275 -7.13 -8.42 -1.71
CA ASP A 275 -7.89 -8.44 -2.95
C ASP A 275 -7.03 -8.80 -4.18
N ASN A 276 -5.71 -8.95 -4.04
CA ASN A 276 -4.83 -9.37 -5.14
C ASN A 276 -5.31 -10.65 -5.86
N PRO A 277 -5.80 -11.70 -5.18
CA PRO A 277 -6.32 -12.88 -5.85
C PRO A 277 -7.59 -12.61 -6.68
N LEU A 278 -8.40 -11.62 -6.28
CA LEU A 278 -9.57 -11.19 -7.05
C LEU A 278 -9.14 -10.44 -8.31
N GLN A 279 -8.11 -9.58 -8.20
CA GLN A 279 -7.54 -8.86 -9.34
C GLN A 279 -6.99 -9.84 -10.39
N VAL A 280 -6.20 -10.84 -9.97
CA VAL A 280 -5.67 -11.88 -10.86
C VAL A 280 -6.80 -12.67 -11.52
N ALA A 281 -7.81 -13.12 -10.75
CA ALA A 281 -8.95 -13.83 -11.32
C ALA A 281 -9.75 -12.98 -12.32
N ALA A 282 -9.92 -11.69 -12.06
CA ALA A 282 -10.58 -10.75 -12.96
C ALA A 282 -9.83 -10.62 -14.30
N TYR A 283 -8.50 -10.53 -14.24
CA TYR A 283 -7.65 -10.47 -15.43
C TYR A 283 -7.66 -11.77 -16.23
N ILE A 284 -7.60 -12.94 -15.58
CA ILE A 284 -7.76 -14.23 -16.25
C ILE A 284 -9.09 -14.29 -17.00
N GLY A 285 -10.19 -13.95 -16.33
CA GLY A 285 -11.52 -13.95 -16.94
C GLY A 285 -11.63 -12.99 -18.13
N ALA A 286 -11.04 -11.80 -18.03
CA ALA A 286 -11.00 -10.84 -19.13
C ALA A 286 -10.20 -11.39 -20.32
N ILE A 287 -8.96 -11.84 -20.11
CA ILE A 287 -8.12 -12.44 -21.17
C ILE A 287 -8.86 -13.56 -21.88
N ASN A 288 -9.52 -14.45 -21.15
CA ASN A 288 -10.21 -15.61 -21.74
C ASN A 288 -11.45 -15.23 -22.57
N HIS A 289 -12.00 -14.04 -22.39
CA HIS A 289 -13.17 -13.54 -23.14
C HIS A 289 -12.83 -12.37 -24.08
N ASP A 290 -11.58 -11.94 -24.11
CA ASP A 290 -11.09 -10.89 -24.99
C ASP A 290 -10.64 -11.49 -26.33
N ALA A 291 -11.23 -11.00 -27.42
CA ALA A 291 -10.95 -11.45 -28.79
C ALA A 291 -9.55 -11.05 -29.28
N ASN A 292 -8.90 -10.08 -28.64
CA ASN A 292 -7.55 -9.66 -29.01
C ASN A 292 -6.49 -10.68 -28.61
N TYR A 293 -6.79 -11.56 -27.65
CA TYR A 293 -5.88 -12.60 -27.17
C TYR A 293 -6.22 -13.93 -27.84
N ASP A 294 -5.23 -14.63 -28.38
CA ASP A 294 -5.39 -15.89 -29.10
C ASP A 294 -5.17 -17.14 -28.21
N PHE A 295 -4.86 -16.95 -26.93
CA PHE A 295 -4.67 -18.00 -25.94
C PHE A 295 -5.66 -17.89 -24.76
N GLN A 296 -5.61 -18.89 -23.88
CA GLN A 296 -6.31 -18.89 -22.60
C GLN A 296 -5.36 -19.17 -21.44
N VAL A 297 -5.72 -18.63 -20.29
CA VAL A 297 -4.97 -18.79 -19.05
C VAL A 297 -5.89 -19.38 -17.98
N SER A 298 -5.38 -20.30 -17.18
CA SER A 298 -6.12 -20.94 -16.09
C SER A 298 -5.46 -20.76 -14.73
N CYS A 299 -4.17 -20.42 -14.69
CA CYS A 299 -3.40 -20.22 -13.47
C CYS A 299 -3.12 -18.73 -13.22
N GLY A 300 -2.85 -18.40 -11.97
CA GLY A 300 -2.43 -17.07 -11.54
C GLY A 300 -1.20 -17.13 -10.65
N LEU A 301 -0.45 -16.04 -10.59
CA LEU A 301 0.71 -15.91 -9.70
C LEU A 301 0.75 -14.49 -9.15
N ILE A 302 0.81 -14.35 -7.83
CA ILE A 302 1.07 -13.05 -7.19
C ILE A 302 2.47 -13.10 -6.61
N VAL A 303 3.35 -12.20 -7.01
CA VAL A 303 4.72 -12.15 -6.52
C VAL A 303 4.90 -10.92 -5.64
N VAL A 304 5.14 -11.13 -4.35
CA VAL A 304 5.38 -10.04 -3.40
C VAL A 304 6.88 -9.84 -3.20
N ALA A 305 7.41 -8.75 -3.76
CA ALA A 305 8.78 -8.32 -3.67
C ALA A 305 9.01 -7.40 -2.45
N TYR A 306 10.19 -7.49 -1.83
CA TYR A 306 10.53 -6.73 -0.63
C TYR A 306 11.68 -5.77 -0.84
N LYS A 307 11.55 -4.56 -0.28
CA LYS A 307 12.50 -3.45 -0.45
C LYS A 307 13.91 -3.77 0.05
N ASN A 308 14.00 -4.66 1.03
CA ASN A 308 15.23 -5.03 1.71
C ASN A 308 15.97 -6.20 1.04
N GLY A 309 15.51 -6.68 -0.12
CA GLY A 309 16.16 -7.78 -0.84
C GLY A 309 15.85 -9.17 -0.29
N PHE A 310 15.00 -9.31 0.74
CA PHE A 310 14.56 -10.63 1.19
C PHE A 310 13.86 -11.38 0.05
N PRO A 311 13.99 -12.71 -0.04
CA PRO A 311 13.34 -13.49 -1.09
C PRO A 311 11.83 -13.19 -1.18
N ALA A 312 11.38 -12.85 -2.39
CA ALA A 312 9.99 -12.63 -2.70
C ALA A 312 9.13 -13.86 -2.35
N HIS A 313 7.85 -13.64 -2.08
CA HIS A 313 6.91 -14.74 -1.89
C HIS A 313 6.04 -14.92 -3.15
N PRO A 314 6.25 -16.01 -3.93
CA PRO A 314 5.36 -16.38 -5.02
C PRO A 314 4.12 -17.11 -4.47
N HIS A 315 2.94 -16.53 -4.67
CA HIS A 315 1.66 -17.14 -4.34
C HIS A 315 1.00 -17.67 -5.60
N PHE A 316 1.31 -18.92 -5.92
CA PHE A 316 0.73 -19.61 -7.07
C PHE A 316 -0.75 -19.95 -6.82
N MET A 317 -1.58 -19.69 -7.82
CA MET A 317 -3.02 -19.97 -7.84
C MET A 317 -3.32 -20.98 -8.94
N ASP A 318 -3.63 -22.21 -8.54
CA ASP A 318 -4.04 -23.26 -9.47
C ASP A 318 -5.44 -22.97 -10.07
N PRO A 319 -5.86 -23.71 -11.13
CA PRO A 319 -7.14 -23.47 -11.80
C PRO A 319 -8.37 -23.57 -10.89
N ASN A 320 -8.34 -24.43 -9.87
CA ASN A 320 -9.44 -24.57 -8.92
C ASN A 320 -9.53 -23.33 -8.03
N LEU A 321 -8.38 -22.85 -7.54
CA LEU A 321 -8.31 -21.66 -6.71
C LEU A 321 -8.71 -20.40 -7.49
N CYS A 322 -8.23 -20.25 -8.73
CA CYS A 322 -8.65 -19.19 -9.65
C CYS A 322 -10.17 -19.20 -9.85
N SER A 323 -10.78 -20.38 -10.06
CA SER A 323 -12.23 -20.52 -10.20
C SER A 323 -13.00 -20.13 -8.94
N GLN A 324 -12.44 -20.38 -7.74
CA GLN A 324 -13.05 -19.94 -6.48
C GLN A 324 -13.00 -18.41 -6.33
N TYR A 325 -11.87 -17.79 -6.65
CA TYR A 325 -11.74 -16.33 -6.59
C TYR A 325 -12.52 -15.63 -7.71
N TRP A 326 -12.68 -16.26 -8.88
CA TRP A 326 -13.56 -15.78 -9.94
C TRP A 326 -15.01 -15.61 -9.47
N LYS A 327 -15.57 -16.62 -8.78
CA LYS A 327 -16.91 -16.51 -8.20
C LYS A 327 -17.03 -15.35 -7.22
N LYS A 328 -16.00 -15.14 -6.39
CA LYS A 328 -15.95 -13.99 -5.48
C LYS A 328 -15.88 -12.67 -6.25
N TRP A 329 -15.04 -12.59 -7.28
CA TRP A 329 -14.93 -11.41 -8.16
C TRP A 329 -16.27 -11.04 -8.80
N LEU A 330 -17.02 -12.02 -9.32
CA LEU A 330 -18.34 -11.76 -9.90
C LEU A 330 -19.30 -11.12 -8.89
N LEU A 331 -19.26 -11.54 -7.61
CA LEU A 331 -20.05 -10.89 -6.55
C LEU A 331 -19.62 -9.45 -6.32
N ARG A 332 -18.32 -9.15 -6.39
CA ARG A 332 -17.79 -7.77 -6.30
C ARG A 332 -18.25 -6.92 -7.48
N LEU A 333 -18.22 -7.49 -8.68
CA LEU A 333 -18.68 -6.82 -9.87
C LEU A 333 -20.18 -6.52 -9.79
N GLU A 334 -21.00 -7.49 -9.37
CA GLU A 334 -22.43 -7.27 -9.16
C GLU A 334 -22.71 -6.21 -8.10
N GLU A 335 -21.99 -6.24 -6.97
CA GLU A 335 -22.08 -5.20 -5.94
C GLU A 335 -21.73 -3.81 -6.48
N TYR A 336 -20.75 -3.72 -7.38
CA TYR A 336 -20.39 -2.47 -8.05
C TYR A 336 -21.49 -1.97 -8.98
N MET A 337 -22.06 -2.86 -9.79
CA MET A 337 -23.14 -2.55 -10.74
C MET A 337 -24.46 -2.24 -10.05
N ASP A 338 -24.71 -2.81 -8.86
CA ASP A 338 -25.90 -2.46 -8.07
C ASP A 338 -25.76 -1.06 -7.40
N ARG A 339 -24.53 -0.53 -7.28
CA ARG A 339 -24.24 0.78 -6.67
C ARG A 339 -24.16 1.95 -7.65
N ASN A 340 -23.91 1.68 -8.93
CA ASN A 340 -23.63 2.69 -9.98
C ASN A 340 -24.51 2.40 -11.19
#